data_AF-A0A396ZBB7-F1
#
_entry.id   AF-A0A396ZBB7-F1
#
_cell.length_a   1.000
_cell.length_b   1.000
_cell.length_c   1.000
_cell.angle_alpha   90.00
_cell.angle_beta   90.00
_cell.angle_gamma   90.00
#
_symmetry.space_group_name_H-M   'P 1'
#
loop_
_entity.id
_entity.type
_entity.pdbx_description
1 polymer ?
#
loop_
_entity_poly.entity_id
_entity_poly.type
_entity_poly.pdbx_seq_one_letter_code
_entity_poly.pdbx_strand_id
1 'polypeptide(L)'
;MVKFAREEGPGWGNVIVLTHKLPDGRWINSLYAHLSKMSVKKGDRFRKGDRIGKIGDANRRYGPHLHFELREDFDLPTGGGYGKEHDGYLNPKEFIRANRRFAKDRKRKNN
;
A
#
# COMPACT_ATOMS: atom_id res chain seq x y z
N MET A 1 5.95 9.72 -1.11
CA MET A 1 5.10 10.56 -1.98
C MET A 1 4.12 9.69 -2.74
N VAL A 2 3.00 10.23 -3.20
CA VAL A 2 2.04 9.49 -4.02
C VAL A 2 2.59 9.35 -5.44
N LYS A 3 3.00 8.13 -5.82
CA LYS A 3 3.49 7.82 -7.17
C LYS A 3 2.35 7.78 -8.17
N PHE A 4 1.19 7.28 -7.73
CA PHE A 4 0.07 6.94 -8.58
C PHE A 4 -1.26 6.99 -7.80
N ALA A 5 -2.32 7.49 -8.42
CA ALA A 5 -3.68 7.50 -7.86
C ALA A 5 -4.71 7.64 -9.00
N ARG A 6 -5.27 6.53 -9.47
CA ARG A 6 -6.32 6.50 -10.51
C ARG A 6 -7.10 5.17 -10.46
N GLU A 7 -8.18 5.10 -11.23
CA GLU A 7 -8.93 3.85 -11.46
C GLU A 7 -8.19 2.96 -12.47
N GLU A 8 -8.03 1.68 -12.15
CA GLU A 8 -7.32 0.67 -12.97
C GLU A 8 -8.28 -0.41 -13.49
N GLY A 9 -9.47 0.02 -13.91
CA GLY A 9 -10.48 -0.86 -14.49
C GLY A 9 -11.25 -1.71 -13.46
N PRO A 10 -12.19 -2.56 -13.94
CA PRO A 10 -13.21 -3.18 -13.10
C PRO A 10 -12.68 -4.23 -12.12
N GLY A 11 -11.52 -4.84 -12.40
CA GLY A 11 -10.89 -5.81 -11.49
C GLY A 11 -10.10 -5.15 -10.35
N TRP A 12 -9.68 -3.89 -10.52
CA TRP A 12 -8.86 -3.20 -9.53
C TRP A 12 -9.62 -2.10 -8.78
N GLY A 13 -10.55 -1.41 -9.45
CA GLY A 13 -11.19 -0.21 -8.93
C GLY A 13 -10.18 0.93 -8.78
N ASN A 14 -10.37 1.78 -7.76
CA ASN A 14 -9.41 2.84 -7.47
C ASN A 14 -8.13 2.26 -6.84
N VAL A 15 -6.98 2.67 -7.37
CA VAL A 15 -5.65 2.22 -6.96
C VAL A 15 -4.78 3.41 -6.58
N ILE A 16 -4.08 3.30 -5.46
CA ILE A 16 -3.06 4.25 -5.00
C ILE A 16 -1.73 3.51 -4.83
N VAL A 17 -0.65 4.05 -5.41
CA VAL A 17 0.72 3.61 -5.14
C VAL A 17 1.48 4.71 -4.41
N LEU A 18 2.04 4.36 -3.26
CA LEU A 18 2.82 5.23 -2.41
C LEU A 18 4.28 4.80 -2.39
N THR A 19 5.18 5.75 -2.58
CA THR A 19 6.62 5.56 -2.42
C THR A 19 7.05 5.96 -1.01
N HIS A 20 7.79 5.05 -0.35
CA HIS A 20 8.31 5.20 1.01
C HIS A 20 9.84 5.14 1.01
N LYS A 21 10.46 5.95 1.87
CA LYS A 21 11.88 5.80 2.22
C LYS A 21 11.97 5.08 3.56
N LEU A 22 12.71 3.97 3.59
CA LEU A 22 12.95 3.19 4.79
C LEU A 22 14.12 3.75 5.61
N PRO A 23 14.23 3.42 6.91
CA PRO A 23 15.32 3.88 7.76
C PRO A 23 16.71 3.43 7.28
N ASP A 24 16.79 2.28 6.61
CA ASP A 24 18.01 1.74 6.00
C ASP A 24 18.40 2.45 4.69
N GLY A 25 17.64 3.47 4.27
CA GLY A 25 17.88 4.26 3.07
C GLY A 25 17.24 3.71 1.80
N ARG A 26 16.71 2.48 1.82
CA ARG A 26 16.02 1.90 0.66
C ARG A 26 14.70 2.58 0.39
N TRP A 27 14.26 2.53 -0.86
CA TRP A 27 12.94 2.97 -1.27
C TRP A 27 12.09 1.76 -1.62
N ILE A 28 10.82 1.79 -1.23
CA ILE A 28 9.84 0.77 -1.62
C ILE A 28 8.52 1.43 -2.02
N ASN A 29 7.70 0.71 -2.78
CA ASN A 29 6.33 1.11 -3.03
C ASN A 29 5.35 0.25 -2.24
N SER A 30 4.21 0.84 -1.88
CA SER A 30 3.05 0.11 -1.43
C SER A 30 1.85 0.41 -2.32
N LEU A 31 1.12 -0.61 -2.75
CA LEU A 31 -0.10 -0.47 -3.53
C LEU A 31 -1.32 -0.73 -2.66
N TYR A 32 -2.37 0.08 -2.84
CA TYR A 32 -3.68 -0.07 -2.22
C TYR A 32 -4.74 -0.07 -3.31
N ALA A 33 -5.53 -1.13 -3.40
CA ALA A 33 -6.54 -1.31 -4.43
C ALA A 33 -7.93 -1.60 -3.88
N HIS A 34 -8.89 -1.72 -4.79
CA HIS A 34 -10.32 -1.92 -4.52
C HIS A 34 -10.93 -0.77 -3.72
N LEU A 35 -10.35 0.42 -3.79
CA LEU A 35 -10.80 1.54 -2.99
C LEU A 35 -12.12 2.11 -3.56
N SER A 36 -13.04 2.48 -2.68
CA SER A 36 -14.27 3.21 -3.06
C SER A 36 -14.01 4.70 -3.27
N LYS A 37 -12.97 5.25 -2.65
CA LYS A 37 -12.57 6.66 -2.78
C LYS A 37 -11.07 6.84 -2.56
N MET A 38 -10.45 7.67 -3.38
CA MET A 38 -9.10 8.20 -3.16
C MET A 38 -9.19 9.58 -2.49
N SER A 39 -8.33 9.83 -1.50
CA SER A 39 -8.23 11.10 -0.77
C SER A 39 -6.94 11.87 -1.09
N VAL A 40 -6.16 11.36 -2.04
CA VAL A 40 -4.88 11.91 -2.49
C VAL A 40 -4.77 11.82 -4.01
N LYS A 41 -3.90 12.63 -4.60
CA LYS A 41 -3.56 12.63 -6.02
C LYS A 41 -2.07 12.39 -6.23
N LYS A 42 -1.68 12.01 -7.45
CA LYS A 42 -0.26 11.85 -7.84
C LYS A 42 0.53 13.12 -7.50
N GLY A 43 1.71 12.93 -6.90
CA GLY A 43 2.61 14.01 -6.48
C GLY A 43 2.39 14.48 -5.04
N ASP A 44 1.26 14.15 -4.41
CA ASP A 44 1.02 14.55 -3.02
C ASP A 44 2.06 13.96 -2.06
N ARG A 45 2.41 14.75 -1.04
CA ARG A 45 3.18 14.26 0.11
C ARG A 45 2.21 13.71 1.15
N PHE A 46 2.63 12.68 1.87
CA PHE A 46 1.86 12.08 2.94
C PHE A 46 2.79 11.74 4.10
N ARG A 47 2.21 11.56 5.27
CA ARG A 47 2.86 11.09 6.49
C ARG A 47 2.20 9.79 6.95
N LYS A 48 2.93 9.02 7.75
CA LYS A 48 2.37 7.82 8.38
C LYS A 48 1.17 8.23 9.24
N GLY A 49 0.02 7.58 9.00
CA GLY A 49 -1.24 7.86 9.70
C GLY A 49 -2.23 8.70 8.88
N ASP A 50 -1.79 9.33 7.80
CA ASP A 50 -2.67 10.10 6.93
C ASP A 50 -3.68 9.19 6.23
N ARG A 51 -4.92 9.69 6.09
CA ARG A 51 -5.96 9.00 5.35
C ARG A 51 -5.77 9.19 3.85
N ILE A 52 -5.47 8.10 3.14
CA ILE A 52 -5.26 8.11 1.68
C ILE A 52 -6.50 7.68 0.88
N GLY A 53 -7.46 7.00 1.50
CA GLY A 53 -8.64 6.48 0.80
C GLY A 53 -9.67 5.81 1.71
N LYS A 54 -10.62 5.11 1.08
CA LYS A 54 -11.64 4.27 1.75
C LYS A 54 -11.71 2.92 1.02
N ILE A 55 -11.75 1.83 1.79
CA ILE A 55 -11.97 0.47 1.25
C ILE A 55 -13.30 0.42 0.48
N GLY A 56 -13.32 -0.35 -0.59
CA GLY A 56 -14.48 -0.58 -1.44
C GLY A 56 -14.50 -2.03 -1.94
N ASP A 57 -15.20 -2.23 -3.05
CA ASP A 57 -15.57 -3.52 -3.60
C ASP A 57 -15.16 -3.68 -5.08
N ALA A 58 -14.26 -2.80 -5.56
CA ALA A 58 -13.88 -2.65 -6.97
C ALA A 58 -15.11 -2.57 -7.90
N ASN A 59 -15.94 -1.53 -7.72
CA ASN A 59 -17.14 -1.31 -8.51
C ASN A 59 -18.11 -2.50 -8.47
N ARG A 60 -18.36 -3.02 -7.26
CA ARG A 60 -19.25 -4.17 -6.98
C ARG A 60 -18.77 -5.51 -7.56
N ARG A 61 -17.49 -5.63 -7.90
CA ARG A 61 -16.93 -6.88 -8.46
C ARG A 61 -16.60 -7.90 -7.37
N TYR A 62 -16.29 -7.46 -6.15
CA TYR A 62 -15.91 -8.30 -5.02
C TYR A 62 -16.66 -7.93 -3.75
N GLY A 63 -16.57 -8.76 -2.70
CA GLY A 63 -16.93 -8.30 -1.35
C GLY A 63 -15.96 -7.19 -0.89
N PRO A 64 -16.36 -6.24 -0.01
CA PRO A 64 -15.47 -5.16 0.41
C PRO A 64 -14.20 -5.66 1.11
N HIS A 65 -13.03 -5.39 0.52
CA HIS A 65 -11.74 -5.79 1.08
C HIS A 65 -10.60 -4.91 0.55
N LEU A 66 -9.43 -5.04 1.16
CA LEU A 66 -8.22 -4.35 0.72
C LEU A 66 -7.29 -5.32 0.00
N HIS A 67 -6.92 -4.99 -1.23
CA HIS A 67 -5.74 -5.57 -1.87
C HIS A 67 -4.53 -4.69 -1.58
N PHE A 68 -3.49 -5.29 -1.01
CA PHE A 68 -2.30 -4.60 -0.53
C PHE A 68 -1.04 -5.31 -0.96
N GLU A 69 -0.09 -4.54 -1.47
CA GLU A 69 1.21 -5.06 -1.90
C GLU A 69 2.34 -4.18 -1.39
N LEU A 70 3.52 -4.79 -1.25
CA LEU A 70 4.79 -4.10 -1.11
C LEU A 70 5.67 -4.49 -2.29
N ARG A 71 6.34 -3.52 -2.89
CA ARG A 71 7.15 -3.68 -4.11
C ARG A 71 8.52 -3.03 -3.91
N GLU A 72 9.58 -3.75 -4.26
CA GLU A 72 10.95 -3.22 -4.37
C GLU A 72 11.23 -2.67 -5.77
N ASP A 73 10.66 -3.30 -6.80
CA ASP A 73 10.72 -2.77 -8.15
C ASP A 73 9.68 -1.64 -8.30
N PHE A 74 10.17 -0.50 -8.78
CA PHE A 74 9.38 0.70 -8.93
C PHE A 74 8.50 0.64 -10.16
N ASP A 75 8.91 -0.03 -11.21
CA ASP A 75 8.30 0.07 -12.53
C ASP A 75 7.35 -1.09 -12.84
N LEU A 76 7.11 -1.94 -11.84
CA LEU A 76 6.06 -2.96 -11.90
C LEU A 76 4.70 -2.31 -12.22
N PRO A 77 4.04 -2.75 -13.31
CA PRO A 77 2.69 -2.30 -13.61
C PRO A 77 1.70 -2.78 -12.54
N THR A 78 0.47 -2.28 -12.56
CA THR A 78 -0.60 -2.82 -11.70
C THR A 78 -0.81 -4.31 -11.96
N GLY A 79 -0.67 -4.74 -13.23
CA GLY A 79 -0.66 -6.15 -13.63
C GLY A 79 -2.01 -6.85 -13.45
N GLY A 80 -2.00 -8.19 -13.51
CA GLY A 80 -3.20 -9.03 -13.40
C GLY A 80 -3.65 -9.36 -11.96
N GLY A 81 -2.91 -8.91 -10.94
CA GLY A 81 -3.25 -9.06 -9.52
C GLY A 81 -2.96 -10.45 -8.91
N TYR A 82 -2.81 -11.49 -9.73
CA TYR A 82 -2.57 -12.88 -9.32
C TYR A 82 -1.40 -13.52 -10.08
N GLY A 83 -0.26 -12.83 -10.14
CA GLY A 83 0.96 -13.39 -10.71
C GLY A 83 1.54 -14.52 -9.84
N LYS A 84 2.03 -15.59 -10.47
CA LYS A 84 2.84 -16.62 -9.80
C LYS A 84 4.27 -16.15 -9.52
N GLU A 85 4.70 -15.15 -10.29
CA GLU A 85 6.00 -14.51 -10.14
C GLU A 85 5.90 -13.43 -9.06
N HIS A 86 6.83 -13.48 -8.12
CA HIS A 86 6.92 -12.53 -7.01
C HIS A 86 8.16 -11.64 -7.12
N ASP A 87 8.83 -11.66 -8.27
CA ASP A 87 10.01 -10.84 -8.53
C ASP A 87 9.63 -9.36 -8.45
N GLY A 88 10.42 -8.60 -7.69
CA GLY A 88 10.15 -7.19 -7.40
C GLY A 88 9.07 -6.95 -6.34
N TYR A 89 8.47 -7.99 -5.75
CA TYR A 89 7.54 -7.90 -4.62
C TYR A 89 8.20 -8.27 -3.30
N LEU A 90 7.78 -7.60 -2.23
CA LEU A 90 8.10 -7.98 -0.85
C LEU A 90 6.91 -8.69 -0.23
N ASN A 91 7.19 -9.73 0.57
CA ASN A 91 6.16 -10.37 1.38
C ASN A 91 5.64 -9.37 2.45
N PRO A 92 4.36 -8.91 2.37
CA PRO A 92 3.86 -7.89 3.28
C PRO A 92 3.83 -8.33 4.74
N LYS A 93 3.54 -9.62 4.98
CA LYS A 93 3.45 -10.19 6.32
C LYS A 93 4.81 -10.18 7.00
N GLU A 94 5.84 -10.66 6.32
CA GLU A 94 7.19 -10.71 6.86
C GLU A 94 7.79 -9.30 7.01
N PHE A 95 7.59 -8.43 6.01
CA PHE A 95 8.02 -7.04 6.12
C PHE A 95 7.37 -6.33 7.31
N ILE A 96 6.04 -6.43 7.47
CA ILE A 96 5.33 -5.82 8.59
C ILE A 96 5.79 -6.43 9.90
N ARG A 97 5.98 -7.74 10.01
CA ARG A 97 6.47 -8.37 11.25
C ARG A 97 7.84 -7.85 11.66
N ALA A 98 8.77 -7.76 10.71
CA ALA A 98 10.13 -7.26 10.97
C ALA A 98 10.16 -5.77 11.33
N ASN A 99 9.27 -4.96 10.75
CA ASN A 99 9.30 -3.50 10.87
C ASN A 99 8.24 -2.91 11.82
N ARG A 100 7.27 -3.73 12.26
CA ARG A 100 6.24 -3.32 13.22
C ARG A 100 6.85 -3.26 14.61
N ARG A 101 7.08 -2.05 15.08
CA ARG A 101 7.33 -1.78 16.50
C ARG A 101 6.05 -2.04 17.30
N PHE A 102 5.85 -3.27 17.77
CA PHE A 102 4.83 -3.56 18.78
C PHE A 102 5.26 -2.90 20.09
N ALA A 103 4.56 -1.85 20.54
CA ALA A 103 4.33 -1.43 21.93
C ALA A 103 5.42 -1.61 23.02
N LYS A 104 6.72 -1.82 22.71
CA LYS A 104 7.82 -1.64 23.67
C LYS A 104 7.93 -0.17 24.11
N ASP A 105 7.29 0.74 23.36
CA ASP A 105 7.14 2.15 23.71
C ASP A 105 5.96 2.45 24.67
N ARG A 106 5.03 1.49 24.91
CA ARG A 106 3.96 1.67 25.91
C ARG A 106 4.39 1.30 27.33
N LYS A 107 5.32 0.33 27.49
CA LYS A 107 5.82 -0.09 28.81
C LYS A 107 6.91 0.82 29.41
N ARG A 108 7.46 1.79 28.66
CA ARG A 108 8.41 2.79 29.20
C ARG A 108 7.75 4.06 29.77
N LYS A 109 6.41 4.17 29.73
CA LYS A 109 5.68 5.36 30.20
C LYS A 109 4.95 5.19 31.55
N ASN A 110 5.04 4.02 32.17
CA ASN A 110 4.56 3.81 33.53
C ASN A 110 5.77 3.42 34.38
N ASN A 111 6.53 4.46 34.76
CA ASN A 111 7.42 4.43 35.92
C ASN A 111 6.57 4.68 37.16
#